data_AF-A0A7Y9HKU5-F1
#
_entry.id   AF-A0A7Y9HKU5-F1
#
_cell.length_a   1.000
_cell.length_b   1.000
_cell.length_c   1.000
_cell.angle_alpha   90.00
_cell.angle_beta   90.00
_cell.angle_gamma   90.00
#
_symmetry.space_group_name_H-M   'P 1'
#
loop_
_entity.id
_entity.type
_entity.pdbx_description
1 polymer ?
#
loop_
_entity_poly.entity_id
_entity_poly.type
_entity_poly.pdbx_seq_one_letter_code
_entity_poly.pdbx_strand_id
1 'polypeptide(L)'
;MIKQCHFKQTLRALAGAALMTLAAGAAHAGAVSESGDAGQLTASAQQFSGSGAISAISGSLLTSSASDYADLFRVYLYAGSTFSATTTASSIYTNNFDTALFLFDSHGHGVVANDDDPNVGAQSTITITQTVGASGYYYLAIAGAGYTPVSAGGAIFGSLLGQDQVAAVGPGGGGALSGWQSISGQGDSYEIVLQGAYANAAPVPEPASMSLLMAGLGLVGVAARRRRAQV
;
A
#
# COMPACT_ATOMS: atom_id res chain seq x y z
N MET A 1 -56.89 -58.72 26.62
CA MET A 1 -56.53 -57.36 27.05
C MET A 1 -55.02 -57.32 27.30
N ILE A 2 -54.22 -57.05 26.26
CA ILE A 2 -52.75 -57.05 26.32
C ILE A 2 -52.29 -55.68 25.81
N LYS A 3 -51.74 -54.85 26.70
CA LYS A 3 -51.27 -53.49 26.40
C LYS A 3 -49.90 -53.58 25.70
N GLN A 4 -49.81 -53.02 24.50
CA GLN A 4 -48.53 -52.82 23.82
C GLN A 4 -47.66 -51.80 24.56
N CYS A 5 -46.37 -52.13 24.67
CA CYS A 5 -45.33 -51.31 25.27
C CYS A 5 -44.79 -50.32 24.22
N HIS A 6 -44.83 -49.01 24.51
CA HIS A 6 -44.31 -47.99 23.60
C HIS A 6 -42.79 -47.87 23.67
N PHE A 7 -42.21 -47.96 22.49
CA PHE A 7 -40.80 -47.82 22.13
C PHE A 7 -40.24 -46.45 22.56
N LYS A 8 -39.10 -46.46 23.25
CA LYS A 8 -38.40 -45.28 23.78
C LYS A 8 -37.93 -44.38 22.63
N GLN A 9 -38.31 -43.10 22.67
CA GLN A 9 -37.81 -42.06 21.79
C GLN A 9 -36.29 -41.90 21.95
N THR A 10 -35.56 -42.04 20.85
CA THR A 10 -34.12 -41.82 20.78
C THR A 10 -33.80 -40.32 20.79
N LEU A 11 -32.94 -39.92 21.73
CA LEU A 11 -32.39 -38.58 21.87
C LEU A 11 -31.60 -38.21 20.60
N ARG A 12 -32.08 -37.20 19.84
CA ARG A 12 -31.26 -36.50 18.85
C ARG A 12 -30.64 -35.28 19.50
N ALA A 13 -29.41 -35.42 20.02
CA ALA A 13 -28.58 -34.29 20.41
C ALA A 13 -27.87 -33.73 19.17
N LEU A 14 -28.48 -32.73 18.52
CA LEU A 14 -27.80 -31.93 17.50
C LEU A 14 -27.10 -30.76 18.20
N ALA A 15 -25.81 -30.89 18.49
CA ALA A 15 -24.96 -29.81 18.94
C ALA A 15 -24.43 -29.04 17.72
N GLY A 16 -25.23 -28.12 17.19
CA GLY A 16 -24.77 -27.16 16.18
C GLY A 16 -24.05 -25.99 16.85
N ALA A 17 -22.73 -26.11 17.07
CA ALA A 17 -21.88 -24.96 17.35
C ALA A 17 -21.31 -24.47 16.01
N ALA A 18 -21.94 -23.45 15.41
CA ALA A 18 -21.39 -22.76 14.26
C ALA A 18 -20.23 -21.88 14.74
N LEU A 19 -19.00 -22.39 14.61
CA LEU A 19 -17.77 -21.64 14.82
C LEU A 19 -17.58 -20.71 13.61
N MET A 20 -18.04 -19.47 13.70
CA MET A 20 -17.69 -18.42 12.73
C MET A 20 -16.23 -18.02 12.98
N THR A 21 -15.31 -18.74 12.33
CA THR A 21 -13.91 -18.35 12.25
C THR A 21 -13.82 -16.99 11.56
N LEU A 22 -13.51 -15.93 12.32
CA LEU A 22 -12.93 -14.73 11.72
C LEU A 22 -11.61 -15.14 11.09
N ALA A 23 -11.62 -15.39 9.78
CA ALA A 23 -10.41 -15.40 8.99
C ALA A 23 -9.94 -13.93 8.89
N ALA A 24 -9.33 -13.42 9.96
CA ALA A 24 -8.37 -12.34 9.82
C ALA A 24 -7.18 -12.97 9.09
N GLY A 25 -7.27 -13.04 7.76
CA GLY A 25 -6.16 -13.49 6.93
C GLY A 25 -4.96 -12.64 7.29
N ALA A 26 -3.85 -13.28 7.67
CA ALA A 26 -2.58 -12.58 7.69
C ALA A 26 -2.40 -11.98 6.29
N ALA A 27 -2.52 -10.65 6.18
CA ALA A 27 -2.31 -9.97 4.92
C ALA A 27 -0.81 -10.06 4.63
N HIS A 28 -0.40 -11.12 3.93
CA HIS A 28 0.92 -11.22 3.38
C HIS A 28 1.13 -10.05 2.41
N ALA A 29 2.26 -9.37 2.53
CA ALA A 29 2.62 -8.33 1.58
C ALA A 29 2.78 -8.97 0.19
N GLY A 30 2.03 -8.48 -0.79
CA GLY A 30 2.03 -8.99 -2.15
C GLY A 30 2.66 -7.98 -3.11
N ALA A 31 3.27 -8.48 -4.18
CA ALA A 31 3.67 -7.65 -5.30
C ALA A 31 2.43 -7.23 -6.10
N VAL A 32 2.43 -6.01 -6.60
CA VAL A 32 1.41 -5.47 -7.51
C VAL A 32 2.08 -5.02 -8.79
N SER A 33 1.30 -4.90 -9.86
CA SER A 33 1.78 -4.40 -11.14
C SER A 33 1.02 -3.15 -11.53
N GLU A 34 1.72 -2.30 -12.27
CA GLU A 34 1.13 -1.27 -13.10
C GLU A 34 0.03 -1.87 -14.00
N SER A 35 -1.03 -1.10 -14.24
CA SER A 35 -2.19 -1.49 -15.02
C SER A 35 -2.39 -0.51 -16.18
N GLY A 36 -1.81 -0.85 -17.33
CA GLY A 36 -1.71 0.10 -18.45
C GLY A 36 -0.52 1.03 -18.21
N ASP A 37 -0.74 2.32 -18.45
CA ASP A 37 0.20 3.42 -18.18
C ASP A 37 -0.29 4.16 -16.93
N ALA A 38 0.50 4.15 -15.86
CA ALA A 38 0.15 4.85 -14.64
C ALA A 38 0.23 6.37 -14.86
N GLY A 39 -0.75 7.09 -14.33
CA GLY A 39 -0.78 8.53 -14.57
C GLY A 39 0.36 9.26 -13.87
N GLN A 40 0.90 10.28 -14.53
CA GLN A 40 1.98 11.14 -14.03
C GLN A 40 1.57 12.17 -12.94
N LEU A 41 0.28 12.35 -12.67
CA LEU A 41 -0.24 13.37 -11.76
C LEU A 41 -1.09 12.74 -10.66
N THR A 42 -1.24 13.42 -9.52
CA THR A 42 -2.00 12.93 -8.37
C THR A 42 -3.45 12.53 -8.71
N ALA A 43 -4.06 13.20 -9.69
CA ALA A 43 -5.40 12.93 -10.18
C ALA A 43 -5.52 11.66 -11.04
N SER A 44 -4.43 11.26 -11.70
CA SER A 44 -4.37 10.09 -12.58
C SER A 44 -3.52 8.94 -12.01
N ALA A 45 -2.94 9.13 -10.82
CA ALA A 45 -2.14 8.13 -10.14
C ALA A 45 -2.87 6.80 -10.02
N GLN A 46 -2.16 5.71 -10.32
CA GLN A 46 -2.71 4.37 -10.21
C GLN A 46 -3.06 4.04 -8.76
N GLN A 47 -4.24 3.44 -8.58
CA GLN A 47 -4.74 2.97 -7.30
C GLN A 47 -4.78 1.44 -7.31
N PHE A 48 -4.43 0.84 -6.18
CA PHE A 48 -4.48 -0.61 -6.02
C PHE A 48 -5.78 -1.06 -5.34
N SER A 49 -6.25 -2.26 -5.69
CA SER A 49 -7.40 -2.89 -5.04
C SER A 49 -6.98 -3.58 -3.73
N GLY A 50 -7.92 -3.71 -2.78
CA GLY A 50 -7.68 -4.33 -1.48
C GLY A 50 -6.95 -3.42 -0.49
N SER A 51 -6.64 -3.92 0.71
CA SER A 51 -6.01 -3.13 1.80
C SER A 51 -4.74 -3.79 2.36
N GLY A 52 -4.19 -4.76 1.63
CA GLY A 52 -3.00 -5.50 2.05
C GLY A 52 -1.73 -4.66 1.94
N ALA A 53 -0.69 -5.11 2.66
CA ALA A 53 0.65 -4.57 2.45
C ALA A 53 1.10 -4.85 1.01
N ILE A 54 1.86 -3.93 0.43
CA ILE A 54 2.46 -4.08 -0.88
C ILE A 54 3.95 -4.31 -0.67
N SER A 55 4.50 -5.38 -1.24
CA SER A 55 5.92 -5.71 -1.15
C SER A 55 6.73 -5.17 -2.32
N ALA A 56 6.10 -4.99 -3.48
CA ALA A 56 6.74 -4.43 -4.67
C ALA A 56 5.71 -3.87 -5.64
N ILE A 57 6.11 -2.91 -6.48
CA ILE A 57 5.36 -2.44 -7.64
C ILE A 57 6.22 -2.67 -8.88
N SER A 58 5.74 -3.42 -9.86
CA SER A 58 6.42 -3.59 -11.16
C SER A 58 5.69 -2.82 -12.25
N GLY A 59 6.44 -2.22 -13.18
CA GLY A 59 5.90 -1.45 -14.30
C GLY A 59 6.94 -1.22 -15.39
N SER A 60 6.72 -0.25 -16.27
CA SER A 60 7.72 0.11 -17.27
C SER A 60 7.57 1.54 -17.74
N LEU A 61 8.69 2.22 -17.97
CA LEU A 61 8.72 3.55 -18.58
C LEU A 61 9.24 3.46 -20.02
N LEU A 62 8.67 4.25 -20.93
CA LEU A 62 9.11 4.41 -22.32
C LEU A 62 9.13 3.13 -23.17
N THR A 63 8.54 2.04 -22.69
CA THR A 63 8.48 0.77 -23.45
C THR A 63 7.24 0.69 -24.33
N SER A 64 6.16 1.34 -23.91
CA SER A 64 4.84 1.27 -24.54
C SER A 64 4.39 2.59 -25.17
N SER A 65 4.97 3.71 -24.74
CA SER A 65 4.65 5.05 -25.21
C SER A 65 5.88 5.97 -25.15
N ALA A 66 6.00 6.88 -26.12
CA ALA A 66 7.05 7.90 -26.11
C ALA A 66 6.76 9.09 -25.16
N SER A 67 5.64 9.05 -24.45
CA SER A 67 5.26 10.08 -23.47
C SER A 67 5.21 9.57 -22.03
N ASP A 68 5.53 8.30 -21.81
CA ASP A 68 5.50 7.60 -20.53
C ASP A 68 6.87 7.77 -19.84
N TYR A 69 7.05 8.92 -19.20
CA TYR A 69 8.32 9.30 -18.58
C TYR A 69 8.33 9.17 -17.05
N ALA A 70 7.15 9.02 -16.44
CA ALA A 70 7.01 8.83 -15.02
C ALA A 70 5.70 8.12 -14.69
N ASP A 71 5.71 7.35 -13.62
CA ASP A 71 4.52 6.69 -13.10
C ASP A 71 4.25 7.12 -11.67
N LEU A 72 2.98 7.36 -11.35
CA LEU A 72 2.55 7.75 -10.01
C LEU A 72 1.60 6.72 -9.42
N PHE A 73 1.92 6.26 -8.21
CA PHE A 73 1.16 5.27 -7.46
C PHE A 73 0.62 5.87 -6.16
N ARG A 74 -0.67 5.71 -5.90
CA ARG A 74 -1.25 6.07 -4.61
C ARG A 74 -1.09 4.90 -3.64
N VAL A 75 -0.34 5.13 -2.57
CA VAL A 75 -0.11 4.16 -1.49
C VAL A 75 -0.61 4.71 -0.16
N TYR A 76 -0.94 3.83 0.78
CA TYR A 76 -1.30 4.20 2.13
C TYR A 76 -0.14 3.90 3.08
N LEU A 77 0.23 4.89 3.90
CA LEU A 77 1.26 4.77 4.93
C LEU A 77 0.61 4.96 6.31
N TYR A 78 1.10 4.24 7.32
CA TYR A 78 0.63 4.39 8.71
C TYR A 78 1.59 5.29 9.50
N ALA A 79 1.05 6.21 10.29
CA ALA A 79 1.84 6.98 11.24
C ALA A 79 2.63 6.04 12.17
N GLY A 80 3.88 6.40 12.45
CA GLY A 80 4.74 5.61 13.34
C GLY A 80 5.36 4.36 12.68
N SER A 81 5.07 4.05 11.41
CA SER A 81 5.78 3.01 10.68
C SER A 81 7.03 3.56 9.99
N THR A 82 8.00 2.69 9.70
CA THR A 82 9.02 2.98 8.71
C THR A 82 8.43 2.84 7.31
N PHE A 83 9.01 3.56 6.34
CA PHE A 83 8.69 3.39 4.94
C PHE A 83 9.98 3.31 4.14
N SER A 84 10.03 2.40 3.16
CA SER A 84 11.11 2.33 2.18
C SER A 84 10.54 2.02 0.80
N ALA A 85 11.13 2.64 -0.21
CA ALA A 85 10.99 2.31 -1.62
C ALA A 85 12.38 2.26 -2.25
N THR A 86 12.75 1.17 -2.92
CA THR A 86 14.07 1.02 -3.55
C THR A 86 13.98 0.31 -4.88
N THR A 87 14.79 0.74 -5.84
CA THR A 87 15.01 0.05 -7.13
C THR A 87 16.27 -0.82 -7.12
N THR A 88 17.03 -0.84 -6.01
CA THR A 88 18.27 -1.63 -5.89
C THR A 88 18.05 -3.11 -5.56
N ALA A 89 16.92 -3.44 -4.92
CA ALA A 89 16.63 -4.79 -4.41
C ALA A 89 15.84 -5.65 -5.41
N SER A 90 15.90 -5.30 -6.69
CA SER A 90 15.03 -5.85 -7.73
C SER A 90 15.61 -7.09 -8.43
N SER A 91 14.78 -7.79 -9.21
CA SER A 91 15.20 -8.85 -10.10
C SER A 91 16.27 -8.39 -11.12
N ILE A 92 17.12 -9.31 -11.58
CA ILE A 92 18.26 -9.00 -12.48
C ILE A 92 17.89 -8.44 -13.86
N TYR A 93 16.60 -8.33 -14.20
CA TYR A 93 16.11 -7.87 -15.50
C TYR A 93 15.29 -6.58 -15.43
N THR A 94 15.25 -5.93 -14.27
CA THR A 94 14.47 -4.71 -14.02
C THR A 94 15.39 -3.62 -13.48
N ASN A 95 14.99 -2.35 -13.66
CA ASN A 95 15.75 -1.16 -13.22
C ASN A 95 17.11 -0.98 -13.91
N ASN A 96 17.26 -1.40 -15.17
CA ASN A 96 18.48 -1.23 -15.95
C ASN A 96 18.60 0.17 -16.59
N PHE A 97 18.26 1.20 -15.83
CA PHE A 97 18.36 2.61 -16.19
C PHE A 97 18.61 3.44 -14.94
N ASP A 98 18.89 4.72 -15.12
CA ASP A 98 19.08 5.68 -14.04
C ASP A 98 17.70 6.09 -13.49
N THR A 99 17.33 5.58 -12.31
CA THR A 99 15.98 5.70 -11.74
C THR A 99 15.91 6.82 -10.73
N ALA A 100 14.86 7.64 -10.75
CA ALA A 100 14.58 8.61 -9.70
C ALA A 100 13.25 8.31 -9.02
N LEU A 101 13.25 8.26 -7.69
CA LEU A 101 12.06 8.09 -6.86
C LEU A 101 11.67 9.43 -6.22
N PHE A 102 10.36 9.67 -6.14
CA PHE A 102 9.80 10.86 -5.49
C PHE A 102 8.60 10.49 -4.63
N LEU A 103 8.52 11.02 -3.41
CA LEU A 103 7.37 10.85 -2.54
C LEU A 103 6.67 12.19 -2.34
N PHE A 104 5.34 12.17 -2.47
CA PHE A 104 4.47 13.32 -2.19
C PHE A 104 3.43 12.95 -1.12
N ASP A 105 2.99 13.96 -0.37
CA ASP A 105 1.91 13.82 0.60
C ASP A 105 0.52 13.72 -0.08
N SER A 106 -0.54 13.58 0.72
CA SER A 106 -1.92 13.47 0.23
C SER A 106 -2.41 14.68 -0.58
N HIS A 107 -1.76 15.84 -0.44
CA HIS A 107 -2.08 17.07 -1.16
C HIS A 107 -1.17 17.28 -2.39
N GLY A 108 -0.24 16.36 -2.64
CA GLY A 108 0.71 16.44 -3.75
C GLY A 108 1.95 17.30 -3.45
N HIS A 109 2.19 17.72 -2.20
CA HIS A 109 3.43 18.41 -1.84
C HIS A 109 4.58 17.41 -1.72
N GLY A 110 5.77 17.79 -2.18
CA GLY A 110 6.95 16.92 -2.09
C GLY A 110 7.32 16.64 -0.63
N VAL A 111 7.67 15.39 -0.35
CA VAL A 111 8.17 14.93 0.95
C VAL A 111 9.67 14.68 0.84
N VAL A 112 10.07 13.80 -0.08
CA VAL A 112 11.47 13.42 -0.30
C VAL A 112 11.66 12.87 -1.71
N ALA A 113 12.84 13.07 -2.27
CA ALA A 113 13.27 12.53 -3.55
C ALA A 113 14.66 11.89 -3.42
N ASN A 114 14.98 10.97 -4.32
CA ASN A 114 16.33 10.40 -4.46
C ASN A 114 16.51 9.92 -5.90
N ASP A 115 17.63 10.29 -6.53
CA ASP A 115 18.04 9.80 -7.86
C ASP A 115 19.09 8.70 -7.78
N ASP A 116 20.02 8.76 -6.81
CA ASP A 116 21.06 7.73 -6.64
C ASP A 116 21.04 7.09 -5.25
N ASP A 117 21.16 5.76 -5.17
CA ASP A 117 21.53 5.04 -3.96
C ASP A 117 23.06 5.14 -3.80
N PRO A 118 23.56 5.75 -2.71
CA PRO A 118 24.98 6.03 -2.55
C PRO A 118 25.86 4.77 -2.45
N ASN A 119 25.26 3.58 -2.26
CA ASN A 119 25.97 2.32 -2.12
C ASN A 119 25.93 1.47 -3.40
N VAL A 120 25.04 1.79 -4.35
CA VAL A 120 24.81 0.98 -5.57
C VAL A 120 25.12 1.77 -6.84
N GLY A 121 24.76 3.05 -6.90
CA GLY A 121 24.93 3.90 -8.08
C GLY A 121 23.59 4.44 -8.59
N ALA A 122 23.35 4.35 -9.89
CA ALA A 122 22.24 4.97 -10.63
C ALA A 122 20.82 4.44 -10.30
N GLN A 123 20.68 3.57 -9.31
CA GLN A 123 19.37 3.10 -8.83
C GLN A 123 19.03 3.85 -7.56
N SER A 124 17.80 4.33 -7.39
CA SER A 124 17.39 5.13 -6.24
C SER A 124 16.80 4.33 -5.08
N THR A 125 16.98 4.88 -3.89
CA THR A 125 16.40 4.41 -2.64
C THR A 125 15.85 5.58 -1.83
N ILE A 126 14.56 5.53 -1.50
CA ILE A 126 13.95 6.35 -0.45
C ILE A 126 13.76 5.51 0.81
N THR A 127 14.23 6.04 1.93
CA THR A 127 13.99 5.54 3.27
C THR A 127 13.50 6.68 4.17
N ILE A 128 12.34 6.48 4.77
CA ILE A 128 11.83 7.31 5.86
C ILE A 128 12.12 6.56 7.16
N THR A 129 13.29 6.84 7.73
CA THR A 129 13.79 6.26 8.99
C THR A 129 13.21 6.96 10.21
N GLN A 130 12.98 8.27 10.12
CA GLN A 130 12.19 9.03 11.10
C GLN A 130 10.73 8.82 10.73
N THR A 131 10.13 7.77 11.31
CA THR A 131 8.75 7.29 11.14
C THR A 131 7.78 8.23 10.44
N VAL A 132 6.99 7.68 9.52
CA VAL A 132 5.90 8.39 8.83
C VAL A 132 5.10 9.23 9.82
N GLY A 133 5.03 10.54 9.58
CA GLY A 133 4.49 11.51 10.54
C GLY A 133 2.95 11.49 10.66
N ALA A 134 2.26 11.09 9.59
CA ALA A 134 0.80 11.02 9.56
C ALA A 134 0.33 9.80 8.75
N SER A 135 -0.70 9.11 9.26
CA SER A 135 -1.37 8.08 8.50
C SER A 135 -2.14 8.73 7.35
N GLY A 136 -2.04 8.18 6.15
CA GLY A 136 -2.77 8.73 5.01
C GLY A 136 -2.30 8.18 3.68
N TYR A 137 -2.91 8.74 2.64
CA TYR A 137 -2.46 8.50 1.28
C TYR A 137 -1.24 9.35 0.95
N TYR A 138 -0.29 8.71 0.31
CA TYR A 138 0.90 9.33 -0.27
C TYR A 138 0.96 8.93 -1.75
N TYR A 139 1.71 9.69 -2.53
CA TYR A 139 1.97 9.39 -3.92
C TYR A 139 3.45 9.06 -4.08
N LEU A 140 3.74 7.83 -4.49
CA LEU A 140 5.09 7.39 -4.84
C LEU A 140 5.24 7.46 -6.35
N ALA A 141 6.27 8.16 -6.80
CA ALA A 141 6.63 8.29 -8.19
C ALA A 141 7.91 7.54 -8.51
N ILE A 142 7.99 7.05 -9.73
CA ILE A 142 9.24 6.68 -10.39
C ILE A 142 9.35 7.44 -11.71
N ALA A 143 10.56 7.86 -12.05
CA ALA A 143 10.91 8.45 -13.34
C ALA A 143 12.33 8.05 -13.71
N GLY A 144 12.75 8.33 -14.95
CA GLY A 144 14.16 8.33 -15.31
C GLY A 144 14.88 9.60 -14.81
N ALA A 145 16.18 9.49 -14.53
CA ALA A 145 16.99 10.64 -14.11
C ALA A 145 16.87 11.83 -15.09
N GLY A 146 16.76 13.02 -14.51
CA GLY A 146 16.55 14.27 -15.24
C GLY A 146 15.10 14.56 -15.64
N TYR A 147 14.14 13.66 -15.38
CA TYR A 147 12.72 13.97 -15.45
C TYR A 147 12.18 14.27 -14.05
N THR A 148 12.03 15.56 -13.73
CA THR A 148 11.81 16.01 -12.35
C THR A 148 10.47 16.70 -12.16
N PRO A 149 9.84 16.55 -10.98
CA PRO A 149 8.52 17.10 -10.72
C PRO A 149 8.56 18.60 -10.45
N VAL A 150 7.56 19.30 -10.97
CA VAL A 150 7.39 20.75 -10.80
C VAL A 150 6.00 21.08 -10.24
N SER A 151 5.93 22.21 -9.55
CA SER A 151 4.70 22.90 -9.24
C SER A 151 4.61 24.19 -10.08
N ALA A 152 3.55 24.98 -9.88
CA ALA A 152 3.42 26.30 -10.49
C ALA A 152 4.59 27.26 -10.15
N GLY A 153 5.31 27.02 -9.04
CA GLY A 153 6.48 27.80 -8.63
C GLY A 153 7.81 27.30 -9.20
N GLY A 154 7.84 26.20 -9.96
CA GLY A 154 9.04 25.59 -10.51
C GLY A 154 9.37 24.23 -9.87
N ALA A 155 10.65 23.86 -9.83
CA ALA A 155 11.10 22.58 -9.28
C ALA A 155 10.67 22.40 -7.82
N ILE A 156 10.07 21.24 -7.50
CA ILE A 156 9.59 20.94 -6.14
C ILE A 156 10.78 20.63 -5.22
N PHE A 157 11.69 19.79 -5.68
CA PHE A 157 12.86 19.37 -4.93
C PHE A 157 14.07 20.26 -5.22
N GLY A 158 15.05 20.24 -4.31
CA GLY A 158 16.37 20.82 -4.58
C GLY A 158 17.12 20.06 -5.69
N SER A 159 18.39 20.43 -5.91
CA SER A 159 19.26 19.68 -6.82
C SER A 159 19.44 18.25 -6.31
N LEU A 160 19.14 17.26 -7.16
CA LEU A 160 19.34 15.84 -6.85
C LEU A 160 20.80 15.40 -7.08
N LEU A 161 21.49 16.06 -8.03
CA LEU A 161 22.85 15.71 -8.44
C LEU A 161 23.83 15.52 -7.27
N GLY A 162 24.34 14.29 -7.14
CA GLY A 162 25.34 13.91 -6.14
C GLY A 162 24.86 14.06 -4.70
N GLN A 163 23.54 14.08 -4.50
CA GLN A 163 22.91 14.06 -3.19
C GLN A 163 22.31 12.68 -2.93
N ASP A 164 22.15 12.34 -1.66
CA ASP A 164 21.38 11.17 -1.25
C ASP A 164 19.88 11.52 -1.30
N GLN A 165 19.18 11.61 -0.16
CA GLN A 165 17.79 12.04 -0.14
C GLN A 165 17.65 13.57 -0.09
N VAL A 166 16.81 14.11 -0.97
CA VAL A 166 16.58 15.55 -1.11
C VAL A 166 15.16 15.92 -0.71
N ALA A 167 15.02 16.97 0.12
CA ALA A 167 13.73 17.51 0.54
C ALA A 167 13.12 18.45 -0.51
N ALA A 168 11.82 18.74 -0.37
CA ALA A 168 11.08 19.67 -1.24
C ALA A 168 11.41 21.15 -0.96
N VAL A 169 12.69 21.52 -1.11
CA VAL A 169 13.22 22.87 -0.85
C VAL A 169 13.46 23.67 -2.14
N GLY A 170 13.00 23.16 -3.29
CA GLY A 170 13.10 23.86 -4.56
C GLY A 170 12.19 25.10 -4.62
N PRO A 171 12.32 25.95 -5.66
CA PRO A 171 11.49 27.15 -5.84
C PRO A 171 9.98 26.86 -5.85
N GLY A 172 9.59 25.66 -6.31
CA GLY A 172 8.22 25.17 -6.31
C GLY A 172 7.87 24.28 -5.11
N GLY A 173 8.75 24.10 -4.12
CA GLY A 173 8.59 23.15 -3.02
C GLY A 173 7.37 23.42 -2.12
N GLY A 174 6.88 24.66 -2.08
CA GLY A 174 5.65 25.03 -1.37
C GLY A 174 4.35 24.75 -2.14
N GLY A 175 4.42 24.21 -3.36
CA GLY A 175 3.28 23.90 -4.20
C GLY A 175 3.11 22.41 -4.45
N ALA A 176 1.89 22.00 -4.79
CA ALA A 176 1.59 20.63 -5.19
C ALA A 176 2.14 20.29 -6.58
N LEU A 177 2.41 19.02 -6.82
CA LEU A 177 2.74 18.46 -8.14
C LEU A 177 1.72 18.91 -9.18
N SER A 178 2.17 19.66 -10.17
CA SER A 178 1.36 20.14 -11.29
C SER A 178 1.92 19.77 -12.66
N GLY A 179 3.11 19.18 -12.70
CA GLY A 179 3.74 18.76 -13.95
C GLY A 179 5.14 18.20 -13.72
N TRP A 180 5.83 17.99 -14.82
CA TRP A 180 7.19 17.49 -14.87
C TRP A 180 8.00 18.31 -15.87
N GLN A 181 9.30 18.41 -15.64
CA GLN A 181 10.23 19.04 -16.57
C GLN A 181 11.36 18.06 -16.90
N SER A 182 11.80 18.08 -18.15
CA SER A 182 12.86 17.20 -18.64
C SER A 182 14.14 17.99 -18.88
N ILE A 183 15.24 17.44 -18.37
CA ILE A 183 16.57 17.65 -18.92
C ILE A 183 17.10 16.38 -19.64
N SER A 184 16.45 15.24 -19.40
CA SER A 184 16.62 13.93 -20.07
C SER A 184 15.40 13.04 -19.80
N GLY A 185 15.32 11.87 -20.46
CA GLY A 185 14.33 10.83 -20.20
C GLY A 185 14.94 9.46 -20.43
N GLN A 186 14.93 8.62 -19.39
CA GLN A 186 15.35 7.23 -19.41
C GLN A 186 14.19 6.35 -18.95
N GLY A 187 14.15 5.11 -19.42
CA GLY A 187 13.09 4.18 -19.07
C GLY A 187 13.40 2.79 -19.55
N ASP A 188 12.96 1.82 -18.76
CA ASP A 188 12.90 0.40 -19.05
C ASP A 188 11.82 -0.19 -18.13
N SER A 189 11.66 -1.50 -18.13
CA SER A 189 10.97 -2.21 -17.06
C SER A 189 11.61 -1.91 -15.70
N TYR A 190 10.76 -1.69 -14.70
CA TYR A 190 11.18 -1.40 -13.35
C TYR A 190 10.44 -2.24 -12.32
N GLU A 191 11.03 -2.34 -11.14
CA GLU A 191 10.37 -2.80 -9.94
C GLU A 191 10.85 -2.00 -8.74
N ILE A 192 9.89 -1.49 -7.98
CA ILE A 192 10.10 -0.74 -6.74
C ILE A 192 9.79 -1.69 -5.59
N VAL A 193 10.79 -2.10 -4.84
CA VAL A 193 10.60 -2.92 -3.63
C VAL A 193 10.19 -2.03 -2.48
N LEU A 194 9.15 -2.42 -1.75
CA LEU A 194 8.49 -1.61 -0.74
C LEU A 194 8.52 -2.23 0.66
N GLN A 195 8.64 -1.37 1.66
CA GLN A 195 8.38 -1.67 3.07
C GLN A 195 7.45 -0.60 3.65
N GLY A 196 6.44 -1.03 4.43
CA GLY A 196 5.54 -0.12 5.14
C GLY A 196 4.48 0.56 4.26
N ALA A 197 4.31 0.10 3.02
CA ALA A 197 3.29 0.58 2.10
C ALA A 197 2.09 -0.39 2.01
N TYR A 198 0.90 0.16 1.85
CA TYR A 198 -0.35 -0.59 1.75
C TYR A 198 -1.18 -0.09 0.57
N ALA A 199 -1.98 -0.97 -0.03
CA ALA A 199 -2.86 -0.62 -1.14
C ALA A 199 -3.90 0.43 -0.73
N ASN A 200 -4.52 0.25 0.44
CA ASN A 200 -5.49 1.16 1.03
C ASN A 200 -5.44 1.05 2.57
N ALA A 201 -6.11 1.98 3.25
CA ALA A 201 -6.36 1.87 4.68
C ALA A 201 -7.04 0.53 5.01
N ALA A 202 -6.65 -0.09 6.13
CA ALA A 202 -7.32 -1.29 6.60
C ALA A 202 -8.81 -1.00 6.85
N PRO A 203 -9.73 -1.89 6.43
CA PRO A 203 -11.14 -1.77 6.74
C PRO A 203 -11.32 -1.68 8.26
N VAL A 204 -11.97 -0.63 8.73
CA VAL A 204 -12.38 -0.52 10.14
C VAL A 204 -13.66 -1.35 10.31
N PRO A 205 -13.70 -2.38 11.17
CA PRO A 205 -14.93 -3.11 11.44
C PRO A 205 -16.00 -2.18 11.99
N GLU A 206 -17.16 -2.12 11.35
CA GLU A 206 -18.23 -1.24 11.78
C GLU A 206 -18.69 -1.57 13.22
N PRO A 207 -19.06 -0.56 14.04
CA PRO A 207 -19.50 -0.77 15.42
C PRO A 207 -20.66 -1.77 15.57
N ALA A 208 -21.54 -1.86 14.57
CA ALA A 208 -22.64 -2.81 14.53
C ALA A 208 -22.15 -4.27 14.42
N SER A 209 -21.09 -4.52 13.65
CA SER A 209 -20.45 -5.84 13.52
C SER A 209 -19.85 -6.29 14.85
N MET A 210 -19.24 -5.36 15.59
CA MET A 210 -18.75 -5.62 16.95
C MET A 210 -19.89 -5.89 17.93
N SER A 211 -20.98 -5.13 17.83
CA SER A 211 -22.16 -5.27 18.70
C SER A 211 -22.87 -6.60 18.47
N LEU A 212 -23.05 -7.01 17.20
CA LEU A 212 -23.63 -8.29 16.83
C LEU A 212 -22.74 -9.48 17.25
N LEU A 213 -21.41 -9.33 17.15
CA LEU A 213 -20.47 -10.32 17.66
C LEU A 213 -20.62 -10.50 19.17
N MET A 214 -20.66 -9.41 19.93
CA MET A 214 -20.83 -9.45 21.38
C MET A 214 -22.21 -10.00 21.79
N ALA A 215 -23.26 -9.63 21.06
CA ALA A 215 -24.60 -10.18 21.27
C ALA A 215 -24.64 -11.70 20.97
N GLY A 216 -24.00 -12.13 19.89
CA GLY A 216 -23.89 -13.54 19.51
C GLY A 216 -23.14 -14.36 20.58
N LEU A 217 -21.99 -13.88 21.03
CA LEU A 217 -21.22 -14.52 22.11
C LEU A 217 -21.99 -14.56 23.44
N GLY A 218 -22.73 -13.49 23.76
CA GLY A 218 -23.60 -13.42 24.93
C GLY A 218 -24.71 -14.49 24.88
N LEU A 219 -25.37 -14.65 23.73
CA LEU A 219 -26.41 -15.67 23.53
C LEU A 219 -25.85 -17.10 23.66
N VAL A 220 -24.67 -17.36 23.12
CA VAL A 220 -23.97 -18.65 23.26
C VAL A 220 -23.64 -18.94 24.72
N GLY A 221 -23.14 -17.96 25.46
CA GLY A 221 -22.86 -18.08 26.89
C GLY A 221 -24.11 -18.39 27.72
N VAL A 222 -25.23 -17.72 27.44
CA VAL A 222 -26.52 -17.99 28.11
C VAL A 222 -27.04 -19.38 27.78
N ALA A 223 -26.96 -19.81 26.52
CA ALA A 223 -27.38 -21.15 26.09
C ALA A 223 -26.55 -22.26 26.75
N ALA A 224 -25.22 -22.08 26.85
CA ALA A 224 -24.33 -23.02 27.52
C ALA A 224 -24.62 -23.12 29.03
N ARG A 225 -24.91 -21.99 29.69
CA ARG A 225 -25.27 -21.97 31.11
C ARG A 225 -26.59 -22.69 31.38
N ARG A 226 -27.61 -22.50 30.53
CA ARG A 226 -28.90 -23.19 30.67
C ARG A 226 -28.79 -24.70 30.50
N ARG A 227 -27.93 -25.17 29.61
CA ARG A 227 -27.68 -26.62 29.42
C ARG A 227 -26.97 -27.27 30.62
N ARG A 228 -26.09 -26.56 31.32
CA ARG A 228 -25.44 -27.07 32.54
C ARG A 228 -26.37 -27.09 33.76
N ALA A 229 -27.42 -26.28 33.79
CA ALA A 229 -28.38 -26.24 34.89
C ALA A 229 -29.50 -27.31 34.79
N GLN A 230 -29.55 -28.07 33.68
CA GLN A 230 -30.54 -29.12 33.45
C GLN A 230 -29.96 -30.54 33.49
N VAL A 231 -28.73 -30.69 34.00
CA VAL A 231 -28.06 -31.95 34.35
C VAL A 231 -27.85 -31.95 35.85
#